data_AF-A0A451CWH1-F1
#
_entry.id   AF-A0A451CWH1-F1
#
_cell.length_a   1.000
_cell.length_b   1.000
_cell.length_c   1.000
_cell.angle_alpha   90.00
_cell.angle_beta   90.00
_cell.angle_gamma   90.00
#
_symmetry.space_group_name_H-M   'P 1'
#
loop_
_entity.id
_entity.type
_entity.pdbx_description
1 polymer ?
#
loop_
_entity_poly.entity_id
_entity_poly.type
_entity_poly.pdbx_seq_one_letter_code
_entity_poly.pdbx_strand_id
1 'polypeptide(L)'
;MTNCHGLKLEASDGKYYQTDCANAEGIFRIVQSIPSKKAEPFKKWLAKVAYERIQEIQDPKIAVISEGTFGLKTKAHKEIKELGKSHNLRDHMTPMELALTMLGETTTAEIARNEDAQGFMENRQAAKTGGEVAGTARKDIEKRIGRKVVSRQNFLPKKEEQKKLL
;
A
#
# COMPACT_ATOMS: atom_id res chain seq x y z
N MET A 1 -17.02 -7.15 29.41
CA MET A 1 -17.18 -5.68 29.46
C MET A 1 -16.88 -5.12 28.09
N THR A 2 -17.77 -4.28 27.57
CA THR A 2 -17.61 -3.56 26.31
C THR A 2 -16.60 -2.43 26.56
N ASN A 3 -15.44 -2.43 25.87
CA ASN A 3 -14.37 -1.47 26.11
C ASN A 3 -14.66 -0.12 25.42
N CYS A 4 -15.69 0.58 25.89
CA CYS A 4 -16.05 1.93 25.45
C CYS A 4 -15.48 2.96 26.44
N HIS A 5 -14.99 4.07 25.92
CA HIS A 5 -14.49 5.19 26.72
C HIS A 5 -15.43 6.38 26.57
N GLY A 6 -15.82 6.99 27.68
CA GLY A 6 -16.64 8.19 27.66
C GLY A 6 -15.85 9.39 27.12
N LEU A 7 -16.29 9.96 25.99
CA LEU A 7 -15.74 11.19 25.42
C LEU A 7 -16.82 12.27 25.45
N LYS A 8 -16.45 13.51 25.79
CA LYS A 8 -17.39 14.64 25.70
C LYS A 8 -17.58 15.04 24.24
N LEU A 9 -18.78 14.85 23.73
CA LEU A 9 -19.19 15.24 22.38
C LEU A 9 -20.23 16.36 22.46
N GLU A 10 -20.15 17.31 21.53
CA GLU A 10 -21.12 18.38 21.38
C GLU A 10 -22.42 17.84 20.76
N ALA A 11 -23.56 18.13 21.37
CA ALA A 11 -24.88 17.75 20.89
C ALA A 11 -25.54 18.90 20.11
N SER A 12 -26.69 18.61 19.48
CA SER A 12 -27.45 19.57 18.65
C SER A 12 -27.93 20.83 19.39
N ASP A 13 -27.90 20.82 20.72
CA ASP A 13 -28.23 21.96 21.59
C ASP A 13 -26.99 22.79 22.00
N GLY A 14 -25.82 22.48 21.46
CA GLY A 14 -24.54 23.15 21.74
C GLY A 14 -23.90 22.74 23.08
N LYS A 15 -24.45 21.75 23.79
CA LYS A 15 -23.91 21.28 25.07
C LYS A 15 -23.07 20.02 24.89
N TYR A 16 -22.08 19.85 25.77
CA TYR A 16 -21.16 18.72 25.74
C TYR A 16 -21.63 17.61 26.68
N TYR A 17 -21.87 16.43 26.11
CA TYR A 17 -22.33 15.25 26.85
C TYR A 17 -21.31 14.12 26.76
N GLN A 18 -21.17 13.38 27.87
CA GLN A 18 -20.32 12.20 27.92
C GLN A 18 -21.00 11.07 27.12
N THR A 19 -20.34 10.64 26.05
CA THR A 19 -20.84 9.63 25.12
C THR A 19 -19.86 8.48 25.05
N ASP A 20 -20.37 7.24 25.04
CA ASP A 20 -19.55 6.05 24.89
C ASP A 20 -18.96 5.99 23.47
N CYS A 21 -17.64 6.11 23.40
CA CYS A 21 -16.88 6.08 22.17
C CYS A 21 -15.94 4.88 22.14
N ALA A 22 -15.68 4.35 20.95
CA ALA A 22 -14.67 3.33 20.73
C ALA A 22 -13.82 3.70 19.51
N ASN A 23 -12.51 3.40 19.59
CA ASN A 23 -11.64 3.47 18.42
C ASN A 23 -11.93 2.30 17.47
N ALA A 24 -11.33 2.28 16.28
CA ALA A 24 -11.59 1.23 15.29
C ALA A 24 -11.41 -0.19 15.85
N GLU A 25 -10.31 -0.44 16.58
CA GLU A 25 -10.07 -1.72 17.25
C GLU A 25 -11.18 -2.08 18.25
N GLY A 26 -11.59 -1.12 19.08
CA GLY A 26 -12.69 -1.27 20.02
C GLY A 26 -14.00 -1.61 19.33
N ILE A 27 -14.35 -0.90 18.25
CA ILE A 27 -15.55 -1.17 17.45
C ILE A 27 -15.50 -2.59 16.87
N PHE A 28 -14.37 -3.01 16.30
CA PHE A 28 -14.25 -4.36 15.75
C PHE A 28 -14.40 -5.45 16.81
N ARG A 29 -13.84 -5.26 18.01
CA ARG A 29 -14.01 -6.20 19.13
C ARG A 29 -15.47 -6.29 19.58
N ILE A 30 -16.17 -5.15 19.63
CA ILE A 30 -17.61 -5.11 19.95
C ILE A 30 -18.39 -5.93 18.92
N VAL A 31 -18.19 -5.65 17.62
CA VAL A 31 -18.83 -6.37 16.52
C VAL A 31 -18.58 -7.88 16.60
N GLN A 32 -17.34 -8.29 16.86
CA GLN A 32 -16.96 -9.70 17.00
C GLN A 32 -17.64 -10.38 18.20
N SER A 33 -17.86 -9.64 19.30
CA SER A 33 -18.46 -10.18 20.53
C SER A 33 -19.98 -10.40 20.48
N ILE A 34 -20.69 -9.90 19.45
CA ILE A 34 -22.15 -10.01 19.36
C ILE A 34 -22.56 -11.47 19.05
N PRO A 35 -23.26 -12.18 19.96
CA PRO A 35 -23.65 -13.57 19.77
C PRO A 35 -25.03 -13.66 19.08
N SER A 36 -25.16 -13.10 17.87
CA SER A 36 -26.43 -13.05 17.14
C SER A 36 -26.30 -13.59 15.72
N LYS A 37 -27.24 -14.47 15.32
CA LYS A 37 -27.34 -14.97 13.94
C LYS A 37 -27.59 -13.85 12.93
N LYS A 38 -28.21 -12.73 13.35
CA LYS A 38 -28.43 -11.55 12.50
C LYS A 38 -27.15 -10.75 12.24
N ALA A 39 -26.13 -10.89 13.08
CA ALA A 39 -24.84 -10.24 12.90
C ALA A 39 -23.91 -11.03 11.95
N GLU A 40 -24.20 -12.30 11.69
CA GLU A 40 -23.34 -13.16 10.86
C GLU A 40 -23.17 -12.67 9.41
N PRO A 41 -24.20 -12.17 8.71
CA PRO A 41 -24.01 -11.54 7.39
C PRO A 41 -23.00 -10.39 7.42
N PHE A 42 -23.04 -9.56 8.45
CA PHE A 42 -22.14 -8.42 8.61
C PHE A 42 -20.70 -8.85 8.95
N LYS A 43 -20.52 -9.84 9.84
CA LYS A 43 -19.19 -10.39 10.15
C LYS A 43 -18.54 -11.06 8.93
N LYS A 44 -19.32 -11.79 8.13
CA LYS A 44 -18.86 -12.38 6.86
C LYS A 44 -18.45 -11.31 5.85
N TRP A 45 -19.22 -10.22 5.75
CA TRP A 45 -18.87 -9.08 4.91
C TRP A 45 -17.56 -8.42 5.36
N LEU A 46 -17.37 -8.18 6.67
CA LEU A 46 -16.11 -7.66 7.21
C LEU A 46 -14.93 -8.61 6.97
N ALA A 47 -15.13 -9.92 7.10
CA ALA A 47 -14.09 -10.91 6.79
C ALA A 47 -13.72 -10.90 5.30
N LYS A 48 -14.71 -10.73 4.41
CA LYS A 48 -14.49 -10.61 2.96
C LYS A 48 -13.71 -9.35 2.61
N VAL A 49 -14.11 -8.18 3.12
CA VAL A 49 -13.42 -6.91 2.89
C VAL A 49 -12.02 -6.92 3.52
N ALA A 50 -11.86 -7.50 4.71
CA ALA A 50 -10.55 -7.67 5.32
C ALA A 50 -9.65 -8.61 4.49
N TYR A 51 -10.20 -9.70 3.95
CA TYR A 51 -9.49 -10.58 3.02
C TYR A 51 -9.08 -9.82 1.76
N GLU A 52 -9.99 -9.12 1.10
CA GLU A 52 -9.71 -8.28 -0.09
C GLU A 52 -8.62 -7.24 0.21
N ARG A 53 -8.68 -6.55 1.35
CA ARG A 53 -7.66 -5.58 1.76
C ARG A 53 -6.32 -6.21 2.14
N ILE A 54 -6.32 -7.40 2.75
CA ILE A 54 -5.10 -8.16 2.99
C ILE A 54 -4.49 -8.63 1.67
N GLN A 55 -5.30 -9.06 0.70
CA GLN A 55 -4.85 -9.43 -0.64
C GLN A 55 -4.33 -8.21 -1.43
N GLU A 56 -4.95 -7.04 -1.28
CA GLU A 56 -4.46 -5.79 -1.89
C GLU A 56 -3.15 -5.29 -1.24
N ILE A 57 -3.01 -5.44 0.09
CA ILE A 57 -1.79 -5.08 0.85
C ILE A 57 -0.68 -6.14 0.65
N GLN A 58 -1.07 -7.39 0.42
CA GLN A 58 -0.22 -8.53 0.10
C GLN A 58 -0.48 -8.99 -1.34
N ASP A 59 -0.24 -8.15 -2.35
CA ASP A 59 0.05 -8.72 -3.66
C ASP A 59 1.56 -9.06 -3.68
N PRO A 60 1.96 -10.32 -3.38
CA PRO A 60 3.37 -10.72 -3.45
C PRO A 60 3.96 -10.45 -4.83
N LYS A 61 3.15 -10.39 -5.89
CA LYS A 61 3.62 -10.02 -7.22
C LYS A 61 4.19 -8.62 -7.25
N ILE A 62 3.46 -7.63 -6.72
CA ILE A 62 3.91 -6.22 -6.69
C ILE A 62 5.19 -6.07 -5.88
N ALA A 63 5.31 -6.77 -4.75
CA ALA A 63 6.50 -6.76 -3.93
C ALA A 63 7.71 -7.38 -4.67
N VAL A 64 7.52 -8.51 -5.35
CA VAL A 64 8.56 -9.19 -6.15
C VAL A 64 8.99 -8.32 -7.34
N ILE A 65 8.04 -7.73 -8.07
CA ILE A 65 8.33 -6.81 -9.18
C ILE A 65 9.11 -5.62 -8.66
N SER A 66 8.64 -4.97 -7.59
CA SER A 66 9.31 -3.81 -6.99
C SER A 66 10.74 -4.15 -6.52
N GLU A 67 10.93 -5.31 -5.89
CA GLU A 67 12.25 -5.76 -5.44
C GLU A 67 13.18 -6.04 -6.62
N GLY A 68 12.71 -6.69 -7.68
CA GLY A 68 13.48 -6.90 -8.92
C GLY A 68 13.83 -5.58 -9.64
N THR A 69 12.86 -4.67 -9.73
CA THR A 69 13.00 -3.38 -10.41
C THR A 69 13.99 -2.47 -9.68
N PHE A 70 13.82 -2.27 -8.38
CA PHE A 70 14.59 -1.29 -7.62
C PHE A 70 15.78 -1.89 -6.87
N GLY A 71 15.84 -3.21 -6.73
CA GLY A 71 16.88 -3.91 -5.97
C GLY A 71 16.75 -3.72 -4.46
N LEU A 72 15.57 -3.34 -3.98
CA LEU A 72 15.30 -3.04 -2.58
C LEU A 72 13.85 -3.35 -2.22
N LYS A 73 13.64 -3.79 -0.99
CA LYS A 73 12.29 -4.10 -0.47
C LYS A 73 11.48 -2.81 -0.32
N THR A 74 10.17 -2.91 -0.47
CA THR A 74 9.23 -1.78 -0.33
C THR A 74 9.44 -0.99 0.98
N LYS A 75 9.78 -1.68 2.09
CA LYS A 75 10.09 -1.03 3.38
C LYS A 75 11.31 -0.11 3.27
N ALA A 76 12.42 -0.60 2.70
CA ALA A 76 13.63 0.20 2.49
C ALA A 76 13.38 1.34 1.49
N HIS A 77 12.53 1.13 0.48
CA HIS A 77 12.12 2.19 -0.44
C HIS A 77 11.39 3.32 0.29
N LYS A 78 10.42 2.97 1.14
CA LYS A 78 9.68 3.93 1.97
C LYS A 78 10.60 4.69 2.93
N GLU A 79 11.60 4.02 3.51
CA GLU A 79 12.61 4.65 4.37
C GLU A 79 13.43 5.70 3.61
N ILE A 80 13.89 5.39 2.38
CA ILE A 80 14.59 6.36 1.51
C ILE A 80 13.70 7.57 1.19
N LYS A 81 12.39 7.34 1.02
CA LYS A 81 11.39 8.38 0.72
C LYS A 81 10.90 9.13 1.96
N GLU A 82 11.43 8.82 3.14
CA GLU A 82 11.04 9.42 4.43
C GLU A 82 9.53 9.23 4.73
N LEU A 83 8.95 8.09 4.32
CA LEU A 83 7.51 7.82 4.43
C LEU A 83 7.16 7.03 5.70
N GLY A 84 6.12 7.51 6.40
CA GLY A 84 5.50 6.75 7.50
C GLY A 84 4.76 5.50 7.00
N LYS A 85 4.49 4.55 7.91
CA LYS A 85 3.86 3.24 7.59
C LYS A 85 2.54 3.36 6.81
N SER A 86 1.77 4.42 7.04
CA SER A 86 0.46 4.67 6.43
C SER A 86 0.50 5.21 5.00
N HIS A 87 1.65 5.69 4.50
CA HIS A 87 1.73 6.32 3.18
C HIS A 87 1.98 5.27 2.08
N ASN A 88 1.32 5.45 0.94
CA ASN A 88 1.54 4.63 -0.25
C ASN A 88 2.84 5.07 -0.94
N LEU A 89 3.68 4.11 -1.33
CA LEU A 89 4.95 4.43 -1.97
C LEU A 89 4.76 5.06 -3.36
N ARG A 90 3.78 4.60 -4.16
CA ARG A 90 3.57 5.06 -5.54
C ARG A 90 3.25 6.56 -5.62
N ASP A 91 2.52 7.10 -4.65
CA ASP A 91 2.14 8.53 -4.60
C ASP A 91 3.35 9.45 -4.41
N HIS A 92 4.47 8.90 -3.95
CA HIS A 92 5.71 9.63 -3.67
C HIS A 92 6.87 9.21 -4.59
N MET A 93 6.61 8.33 -5.56
CA MET A 93 7.59 7.96 -6.57
C MET A 93 7.78 9.08 -7.60
N THR A 94 9.01 9.29 -8.03
CA THR A 94 9.33 10.17 -9.16
C THR A 94 8.77 9.60 -10.47
N PRO A 95 8.64 10.41 -11.54
CA PRO A 95 8.17 9.92 -12.85
C PRO A 95 8.98 8.73 -13.37
N MET A 96 10.28 8.68 -13.10
CA MET A 96 11.14 7.58 -13.52
C MET A 96 10.90 6.30 -12.71
N GLU A 97 10.64 6.40 -11.41
CA GLU A 97 10.23 5.26 -10.58
C GLU A 97 8.86 4.73 -11.02
N LEU A 98 7.90 5.61 -11.33
CA LEU A 98 6.59 5.21 -11.85
C LEU A 98 6.71 4.51 -13.22
N ALA A 99 7.52 5.06 -14.13
CA ALA A 99 7.73 4.46 -15.45
C ALA A 99 8.37 3.05 -15.35
N LEU A 100 9.35 2.86 -14.47
CA LEU A 100 9.97 1.56 -14.23
C LEU A 100 9.04 0.57 -13.53
N THR A 101 8.17 1.07 -12.64
CA THR A 101 7.13 0.26 -12.01
C THR A 101 6.16 -0.25 -13.06
N MET A 102 5.67 0.63 -13.92
CA MET A 102 4.80 0.28 -15.04
C MET A 102 5.48 -0.71 -15.98
N LEU A 103 6.75 -0.51 -16.32
CA LEU A 103 7.53 -1.44 -17.15
C LEU A 103 7.61 -2.84 -16.52
N GLY A 104 7.87 -2.94 -15.21
CA GLY A 104 7.94 -4.23 -14.53
C GLY A 104 6.57 -4.94 -14.46
N GLU A 105 5.51 -4.18 -14.23
CA GLU A 105 4.12 -4.69 -14.20
C GLU A 105 3.66 -5.18 -15.57
N THR A 106 3.87 -4.39 -16.63
CA THR A 106 3.49 -4.77 -17.99
C THR A 106 4.32 -5.95 -18.46
N THR A 107 5.64 -5.95 -18.24
CA THR A 107 6.51 -7.07 -18.61
C THR A 107 6.10 -8.35 -17.88
N THR A 108 5.77 -8.27 -16.59
CA THR A 108 5.25 -9.42 -15.83
C THR A 108 3.96 -9.96 -16.44
N ALA A 109 3.02 -9.07 -16.78
CA ALA A 109 1.75 -9.46 -17.39
C ALA A 109 1.96 -10.11 -18.77
N GLU A 110 2.85 -9.57 -19.61
CA GLU A 110 3.19 -10.17 -20.89
C GLU A 110 3.83 -11.55 -20.74
N ILE A 111 4.79 -11.71 -19.82
CA ILE A 111 5.45 -13.00 -19.56
C ILE A 111 4.42 -14.02 -19.06
N ALA A 112 3.58 -13.65 -18.08
CA ALA A 112 2.57 -14.53 -17.54
C ALA A 112 1.55 -14.98 -18.61
N ARG A 113 1.20 -14.08 -19.55
CA ARG A 113 0.32 -14.44 -20.69
C ARG A 113 1.02 -15.34 -21.70
N ASN A 114 2.28 -15.07 -22.03
CA ASN A 114 3.03 -15.82 -23.02
C ASN A 114 3.38 -17.24 -22.54
N GLU A 115 3.64 -17.40 -21.24
CA GLU A 115 3.93 -18.70 -20.61
C GLU A 115 2.66 -19.44 -20.14
N ASP A 116 1.48 -18.85 -20.34
CA ASP A 116 0.20 -19.32 -19.78
C ASP A 116 0.32 -19.67 -18.28
N ALA A 117 0.95 -18.78 -17.51
CA ALA A 117 1.35 -19.04 -16.14
C ALA A 117 0.14 -19.31 -15.22
N GLN A 118 0.04 -20.55 -14.74
CA GLN A 118 -0.98 -21.04 -13.84
C GLN A 118 -0.48 -21.15 -12.39
N GLY A 119 -1.38 -20.86 -11.46
CA GLY A 119 -1.10 -21.00 -10.03
C GLY A 119 0.00 -20.07 -9.50
N PHE A 120 0.41 -20.29 -8.26
CA PHE A 120 1.24 -19.33 -7.53
C PHE A 120 2.71 -19.30 -8.00
N MET A 121 3.31 -20.46 -8.24
CA MET A 121 4.76 -20.55 -8.50
C MET A 121 5.14 -19.95 -9.85
N GLU A 122 4.36 -20.22 -10.90
CA GLU A 122 4.60 -19.72 -12.25
C GLU A 122 4.38 -18.20 -12.30
N ASN A 123 3.29 -17.72 -11.68
CA ASN A 123 3.03 -16.28 -11.56
C ASN A 123 4.11 -15.55 -10.75
N ARG A 124 4.70 -16.19 -9.74
CA ARG A 124 5.82 -15.63 -8.98
C ARG A 124 7.09 -15.55 -9.83
N GLN A 125 7.34 -16.55 -10.68
CA GLN A 125 8.47 -16.56 -11.59
C GLN A 125 8.32 -15.46 -12.66
N ALA A 126 7.13 -15.32 -13.26
CA ALA A 126 6.84 -14.23 -14.19
C ALA A 126 7.06 -12.85 -13.55
N ALA A 127 6.61 -12.66 -12.31
CA ALA A 127 6.84 -11.42 -11.55
C ALA A 127 8.32 -11.13 -11.29
N LYS A 128 9.11 -12.18 -10.99
CA LYS A 128 10.56 -12.06 -10.80
C LYS A 128 11.24 -11.64 -12.10
N THR A 129 10.93 -12.32 -13.21
CA THR A 129 11.52 -12.01 -14.52
C THR A 129 11.13 -10.59 -14.98
N GLY A 130 9.85 -10.21 -14.84
CA GLY A 130 9.39 -8.86 -15.20
C GLY A 130 10.04 -7.76 -14.36
N GLY A 131 10.21 -7.99 -13.05
CA GLY A 131 11.00 -7.12 -12.18
C GLY A 131 12.47 -7.02 -12.58
N GLU A 132 13.12 -8.13 -12.94
CA GLU A 132 14.52 -8.16 -13.39
C GLU A 132 14.75 -7.39 -14.70
N VAL A 133 13.82 -7.48 -15.65
CA VAL A 133 13.85 -6.71 -16.91
C VAL A 133 13.82 -5.20 -16.61
N ALA A 134 12.84 -4.75 -15.81
CA ALA A 134 12.76 -3.36 -15.41
C ALA A 134 13.98 -2.92 -14.57
N GLY A 135 14.53 -3.81 -13.75
CA GLY A 135 15.75 -3.56 -12.98
C GLY A 135 17.00 -3.42 -13.83
N THR A 136 17.08 -4.15 -14.95
CA THR A 136 18.15 -3.99 -15.95
C THR A 136 18.03 -2.64 -16.64
N ALA A 137 16.82 -2.29 -17.11
CA ALA A 137 16.54 -0.97 -17.69
C ALA A 137 16.90 0.17 -16.72
N ARG A 138 16.52 0.05 -15.43
CA ARG A 138 16.92 1.00 -14.39
C ARG A 138 18.43 1.14 -14.31
N LYS A 139 19.18 0.05 -14.19
CA LYS A 139 20.65 0.08 -14.08
C LYS A 139 21.29 0.76 -15.28
N ASP A 140 20.79 0.52 -16.48
CA ASP A 140 21.31 1.13 -17.69
C ASP A 140 20.97 2.62 -17.79
N ILE A 141 19.79 3.03 -17.33
CA ILE A 141 19.45 4.44 -17.15
C ILE A 141 20.43 5.09 -16.16
N GLU A 142 20.61 4.51 -14.97
CA GLU A 142 21.51 5.03 -13.92
C GLU A 142 22.94 5.26 -14.43
N LYS A 143 23.48 4.31 -15.21
CA LYS A 143 24.80 4.43 -15.82
C LYS A 143 24.89 5.63 -16.78
N ARG A 144 23.84 5.87 -17.58
CA ARG A 144 23.82 6.96 -18.57
C ARG A 144 23.61 8.34 -17.94
N ILE A 145 22.78 8.41 -16.89
CA ILE A 145 22.46 9.70 -16.23
C ILE A 145 23.42 10.04 -15.09
N GLY A 146 24.28 9.12 -14.65
CA GLY A 146 25.26 9.34 -13.58
C GLY A 146 24.67 9.50 -12.18
N ARG A 147 23.40 9.15 -11.97
CA ARG A 147 22.70 9.24 -10.67
C ARG A 147 21.73 8.08 -10.47
N LYS A 148 21.38 7.82 -9.22
CA LYS A 148 20.40 6.79 -8.84
C LYS A 148 18.98 7.23 -9.19
N VAL A 149 18.16 6.28 -9.66
CA VAL A 149 16.73 6.51 -9.92
C VAL A 149 15.97 6.61 -8.62
N VAL A 150 16.23 5.69 -7.68
CA VAL A 150 15.67 5.75 -6.33
C VAL A 150 16.46 6.77 -5.53
N SER A 151 15.76 7.81 -5.07
CA SER A 151 16.32 8.89 -4.27
C SER A 151 15.27 9.46 -3.33
N ARG A 152 15.66 10.37 -2.43
CA ARG A 152 14.74 11.06 -1.52
C ARG A 152 13.80 12.06 -2.20
N GLN A 153 13.96 12.32 -3.51
CA GLN A 153 13.07 13.22 -4.24
C GLN A 153 11.65 12.65 -4.27
N ASN A 154 10.68 13.47 -3.89
CA ASN A 154 9.26 13.12 -3.91
C ASN A 154 8.54 13.86 -5.04
N PHE A 155 7.51 13.23 -5.59
CA PHE A 155 6.63 13.85 -6.58
C PHE A 155 5.77 14.97 -5.98
N LEU A 156 5.36 14.81 -4.72
CA LEU A 156 4.65 15.85 -3.97
C LEU A 156 5.66 16.78 -3.27
N PRO A 157 5.57 18.12 -3.45
CA PRO A 157 6.44 19.06 -2.75
C PRO A 157 6.20 18.98 -1.23
N LYS A 158 7.26 19.22 -0.44
CA LYS A 158 7.10 19.26 1.03
C LYS A 158 6.18 20.45 1.38
N LYS A 159 5.31 20.31 2.39
CA LYS A 159 4.36 21.38 2.81
C LYS A 159 5.04 22.74 3.09
N GLU A 160 6.33 22.75 3.40
CA GLU A 160 7.14 23.95 3.58
C GLU A 160 7.50 24.67 2.27
N GLU A 161 7.60 23.94 1.16
CA GLU A 161 7.84 24.52 -0.18
C GLU A 161 6.56 25.12 -0.77
N GLN A 162 5.39 24.56 -0.46
CA GLN A 162 4.09 25.12 -0.84
C GLN A 162 3.84 26.51 -0.23
N LYS A 163 4.40 26.80 0.96
CA LYS A 163 4.31 28.13 1.59
C LYS A 163 5.21 29.19 0.98
N LYS A 164 6.18 28.82 0.12
CA LYS A 164 7.06 29.77 -0.58
C LYS A 164 6.57 30.14 -1.98
N LEU A 165 5.51 29.47 -2.47
CA LEU A 165 4.92 29.62 -3.79
C LEU A 165 3.59 30.39 -3.78
N LEU A 166 3.21 30.95 -2.63
CA LEU A 166 2.11 31.89 -2.40
C LEU A 166 2.68 33.14 -1.72
#